data_AF-A0A1M3CHW2-F1
#
_entry.id   AF-A0A1M3CHW2-F1
#
_cell.length_a   1.000
_cell.length_b   1.000
_cell.length_c   1.000
_cell.angle_alpha   90.00
_cell.angle_beta   90.00
_cell.angle_gamma   90.00
#
_symmetry.space_group_name_H-M   'P 1'
#
loop_
_entity.id
_entity.type
_entity.pdbx_description
1 polymer ?
#
loop_
_entity_poly.entity_id
_entity_poly.type
_entity_poly.pdbx_seq_one_letter_code
_entity_poly.pdbx_strand_id
1 'polypeptide(L)'
;MRLSRSSLAIAMTAASIAGAAHAAEIDIPQHPPPKQKELWMQNGPPNCSRWSDGCTSCARGAGSEPMVCSNTGFSCQPKMIRCIQP
;
A
#
# COMPACT_ATOMS: atom_id res chain seq x y z
N MET A 1 20.18 64.28 -20.81
CA MET A 1 19.48 62.98 -20.76
C MET A 1 19.20 62.51 -22.19
N ARG A 2 19.78 61.37 -22.60
CA ARG A 2 19.32 60.47 -23.68
C ARG A 2 20.29 59.27 -23.71
N LEU A 3 20.03 58.27 -22.84
CA LEU A 3 20.73 56.99 -22.92
C LEU A 3 20.09 56.18 -24.05
N SER A 4 20.89 55.87 -25.07
CA SER A 4 20.50 54.97 -26.17
C SER A 4 20.44 53.54 -25.64
N ARG A 5 19.26 52.93 -25.72
CA ARG A 5 19.01 51.53 -25.36
C ARG A 5 19.21 50.69 -26.62
N SER A 6 20.36 50.05 -26.74
CA SER A 6 20.59 49.02 -27.76
C SER A 6 20.67 47.66 -27.10
N SER A 7 19.53 46.96 -27.11
CA SER A 7 19.36 45.55 -26.75
C SER A 7 20.29 44.66 -27.58
N LEU A 8 20.85 43.57 -27.01
CA LEU A 8 21.21 42.40 -27.83
C LEU A 8 21.14 41.08 -27.04
N ALA A 9 20.12 40.31 -27.43
CA ALA A 9 19.87 38.87 -27.42
C ALA A 9 20.53 37.92 -26.40
N ILE A 10 19.63 37.23 -25.70
CA ILE A 10 19.80 36.00 -24.90
C ILE A 10 20.09 34.82 -25.84
N ALA A 11 21.05 33.95 -25.47
CA ALA A 11 21.14 32.60 -26.01
C ALA A 11 21.37 31.61 -24.86
N MET A 12 20.29 31.18 -24.21
CA MET A 12 20.33 30.04 -23.28
C MET A 12 20.23 28.76 -24.12
N THR A 13 21.35 28.06 -24.30
CA THR A 13 21.37 26.74 -24.92
C THR A 13 20.92 25.71 -23.89
N ALA A 14 19.64 25.30 -23.95
CA ALA A 14 19.13 24.20 -23.15
C ALA A 14 19.57 22.87 -23.78
N ALA A 15 20.61 22.24 -23.22
CA ALA A 15 20.97 20.87 -23.56
C ALA A 15 20.15 19.90 -22.68
N SER A 16 18.99 19.48 -23.17
CA SER A 16 18.20 18.42 -22.53
C SER A 16 18.78 17.06 -22.91
N ILE A 17 19.60 16.48 -22.03
CA ILE A 17 20.03 15.09 -22.17
C ILE A 17 18.82 14.23 -21.81
N ALA A 18 18.14 13.67 -22.81
CA ALA A 18 17.11 12.67 -22.61
C ALA A 18 17.78 11.38 -22.10
N GLY A 19 17.83 11.19 -20.78
CA GLY A 19 18.22 9.93 -20.19
C GLY A 19 17.16 8.88 -20.49
N ALA A 20 17.47 7.92 -21.35
CA ALA A 20 16.66 6.70 -21.50
C ALA A 20 16.83 5.87 -20.23
N ALA A 21 15.90 6.02 -19.28
CA ALA A 21 15.80 5.14 -18.14
C ALA A 21 15.30 3.77 -18.62
N HIS A 22 16.21 2.82 -18.83
CA HIS A 22 15.85 1.42 -19.00
C HIS A 22 15.45 0.86 -17.63
N ALA A 23 14.14 0.82 -17.35
CA ALA A 23 13.62 -0.01 -16.28
C ALA A 23 13.82 -1.47 -16.69
N ALA A 24 14.68 -2.20 -15.99
CA ALA A 24 14.73 -3.65 -16.12
C ALA A 24 13.42 -4.23 -15.57
N GLU A 25 12.64 -4.85 -16.44
CA GLU A 25 11.40 -5.52 -16.04
C GLU A 25 11.76 -6.76 -15.21
N ILE A 26 11.46 -6.70 -13.93
CA ILE A 26 11.60 -7.83 -13.00
C ILE A 26 10.37 -8.71 -13.20
N ASP A 27 10.57 -9.89 -13.78
CA ASP A 27 9.55 -10.95 -13.81
C ASP A 27 9.40 -11.51 -12.40
N ILE A 28 8.34 -11.08 -11.69
CA ILE A 28 7.97 -11.64 -10.39
C ILE A 28 7.09 -12.86 -10.69
N PRO A 29 7.53 -14.09 -10.33
CA PRO A 29 6.71 -15.28 -10.53
C PRO A 29 5.32 -15.08 -9.93
N GLN A 30 4.29 -15.08 -10.78
CA GLN A 30 2.93 -14.91 -10.33
C GLN A 30 2.49 -16.19 -9.61
N HIS A 31 2.43 -16.13 -8.27
CA HIS A 31 1.81 -17.21 -7.51
C HIS A 31 0.29 -17.18 -7.78
N PRO A 32 -0.33 -18.30 -8.18
CA PRO A 32 -1.77 -18.33 -8.41
C PRO A 32 -2.50 -17.90 -7.12
N PRO A 33 -3.48 -16.99 -7.19
CA PRO A 33 -4.18 -16.53 -6.01
C PRO A 33 -4.84 -17.74 -5.32
N PRO A 34 -4.74 -17.86 -3.99
CA PRO A 34 -5.40 -18.95 -3.27
C PRO A 34 -6.90 -18.93 -3.60
N LYS A 35 -7.48 -20.09 -3.92
CA LYS A 35 -8.91 -20.26 -4.31
C LYS A 35 -9.91 -19.88 -3.20
N GLN A 36 -9.44 -19.38 -2.07
CA GLN A 36 -10.28 -18.98 -0.96
C GLN A 36 -10.57 -17.50 -1.12
N LYS A 37 -11.85 -17.13 -1.12
CA LYS A 37 -12.32 -15.74 -1.08
C LYS A 37 -11.45 -15.01 -0.05
N GLU A 38 -10.56 -14.13 -0.50
CA GLU A 38 -9.54 -13.56 0.37
C GLU A 38 -10.24 -12.95 1.58
N LEU A 39 -10.07 -13.59 2.73
CA LEU A 39 -10.52 -13.04 3.98
C LEU A 39 -9.48 -12.01 4.37
N TRP A 40 -9.92 -10.77 4.48
CA TRP A 40 -9.05 -9.67 4.88
C TRP A 40 -9.19 -9.47 6.38
N MET A 41 -8.07 -9.24 7.07
CA MET A 41 -8.04 -9.04 8.53
C MET A 41 -9.02 -7.94 8.98
N GLN A 42 -9.22 -6.92 8.15
CA GLN A 42 -10.07 -5.76 8.43
C GLN A 42 -11.57 -6.08 8.36
N ASN A 43 -11.97 -7.12 7.63
CA ASN A 43 -13.38 -7.47 7.42
C ASN A 43 -13.81 -8.69 8.23
N GLY A 44 -12.86 -9.59 8.51
CA GLY A 44 -13.10 -10.83 9.20
C GLY A 44 -14.05 -11.78 8.48
N PRO A 45 -14.26 -12.99 9.03
CA PRO A 45 -15.29 -13.90 8.53
C PRO A 45 -16.70 -13.32 8.74
N PRO A 46 -17.68 -13.72 7.90
CA PRO A 46 -19.09 -13.42 8.14
C PRO A 46 -19.56 -14.12 9.42
N ASN A 47 -20.52 -13.51 10.13
CA ASN A 47 -21.11 -14.06 11.37
C ASN A 47 -20.06 -14.43 12.42
N CYS A 48 -19.08 -13.55 12.60
CA CYS A 48 -17.99 -13.75 13.53
C CYS A 48 -17.69 -12.46 14.29
N SER A 49 -17.89 -12.48 15.61
CA SER A 49 -17.62 -11.36 16.50
C SER A 49 -16.12 -11.18 16.77
N ARG A 50 -15.32 -12.25 16.74
CA ARG A 50 -13.85 -12.18 16.87
C ARG A 50 -13.12 -13.18 15.99
N TRP A 51 -12.04 -12.75 15.36
CA TRP A 51 -11.22 -13.58 14.48
C TRP A 51 -9.73 -13.29 14.66
N SER A 52 -8.89 -14.22 14.20
CA SER A 52 -7.44 -14.09 14.24
C SER A 52 -6.76 -14.87 13.12
N ASP A 53 -5.60 -14.37 12.68
CA ASP A 53 -4.63 -15.08 11.83
C ASP A 53 -3.53 -15.78 12.66
N GLY A 54 -3.66 -15.79 13.99
CA GLY A 54 -2.66 -16.29 14.93
C GLY A 54 -1.58 -15.26 15.32
N CYS A 55 -1.60 -14.06 14.74
CA CYS A 55 -0.67 -12.97 15.00
C CYS A 55 -1.38 -11.71 15.50
N THR A 56 -2.55 -11.43 14.93
CA THR A 56 -3.43 -10.33 15.24
C THR A 56 -4.79 -10.89 15.58
N SER A 57 -5.42 -10.39 16.64
CA SER A 57 -6.80 -10.71 16.98
C SER A 57 -7.64 -9.46 16.83
N CYS A 58 -8.72 -9.55 16.06
CA CYS A 58 -9.67 -8.46 15.87
C CYS A 58 -11.04 -8.84 16.45
N ALA A 59 -11.76 -7.82 16.91
CA ALA A 59 -13.12 -7.93 17.39
C ALA A 59 -14.01 -6.89 16.71
N ARG A 60 -15.16 -7.33 16.20
CA ARG A 60 -16.23 -6.43 15.76
C ARG A 60 -16.63 -5.52 16.92
N GLY A 61 -16.77 -4.24 16.64
CA GLY A 61 -17.37 -3.31 17.59
C GLY A 61 -18.85 -3.61 17.78
N ALA A 62 -19.40 -3.20 18.92
CA ALA A 62 -20.82 -3.30 19.21
C ALA A 62 -21.55 -2.01 18.78
N GLY A 63 -22.61 -2.13 17.99
CA GLY A 63 -23.40 -0.97 17.54
C GLY A 63 -22.57 -0.01 16.68
N SER A 64 -22.35 1.20 17.17
CA SER A 64 -21.54 2.24 16.50
C SER A 64 -20.06 2.19 16.86
N GLU A 65 -19.64 1.29 17.76
CA GLU A 65 -18.23 1.19 18.15
C GLU A 65 -17.38 0.68 16.99
N PRO A 66 -16.15 1.21 16.82
CA PRO A 66 -15.25 0.73 15.80
C PRO A 66 -14.76 -0.69 16.11
N MET A 67 -14.34 -1.39 15.06
CA MET A 67 -13.58 -2.63 15.21
C MET A 67 -12.24 -2.36 15.90
N VAL A 68 -11.84 -3.26 16.78
CA VAL A 68 -10.55 -3.19 17.48
C VAL A 68 -9.69 -4.39 17.12
N CYS A 69 -8.39 -4.16 16.93
CA CYS A 69 -7.41 -5.20 16.65
C CYS A 69 -6.23 -5.08 17.62
N SER A 70 -5.64 -6.22 17.99
CA SER A 70 -4.40 -6.26 18.75
C SER A 70 -3.20 -5.79 17.90
N ASN A 71 -2.11 -5.41 18.55
CA ASN A 71 -0.85 -5.18 17.84
C ASN A 71 -0.22 -6.51 17.42
N THR A 72 0.53 -6.50 16.32
CA THR A 72 1.29 -7.65 15.80
C THR A 72 2.76 -7.56 16.22
N GLY A 73 3.34 -8.66 16.69
CA GLY A 73 4.78 -8.74 16.93
C GLY A 73 5.58 -8.90 15.63
N PHE A 74 6.77 -8.30 15.56
CA PHE A 74 7.63 -8.30 14.36
C PHE A 74 7.95 -9.70 13.80
N SER A 75 8.14 -10.69 14.67
CA SER A 75 8.49 -12.06 14.26
C SER A 75 7.28 -12.92 13.88
N CYS A 76 6.05 -12.41 14.04
CA CYS A 76 4.87 -13.22 13.81
C CYS A 76 4.60 -13.39 12.31
N GLN A 77 4.33 -14.64 11.91
CA GLN A 77 3.99 -15.00 10.53
C GLN A 77 2.48 -15.29 10.45
N PRO A 78 1.67 -14.39 9.84
CA PRO A 78 0.23 -14.57 9.72
C PRO A 78 -0.15 -15.89 9.05
N LYS A 79 -1.18 -16.54 9.60
CA LYS A 79 -1.78 -17.74 9.02
C LYS A 79 -3.14 -17.37 8.40
N MET A 80 -3.83 -18.38 7.89
CA MET A 80 -5.20 -18.19 7.42
C MET A 80 -6.09 -17.69 8.57
N ILE A 81 -6.85 -16.62 8.32
CA ILE A 81 -7.79 -16.04 9.28
C ILE A 81 -8.84 -17.08 9.66
N ARG A 82 -9.12 -17.18 10.96
CA ARG A 82 -10.13 -18.06 11.53
C ARG A 82 -11.02 -17.32 12.49
N CYS A 83 -12.30 -17.69 12.51
CA CYS A 83 -13.20 -17.25 13.55
C CYS A 83 -12.81 -17.92 14.88
N ILE A 84 -12.65 -17.12 15.92
CA ILE A 84 -12.41 -17.60 17.29
C ILE A 84 -13.63 -17.39 18.19
N GLN A 85 -14.54 -16.49 17.81
CA GLN A 85 -15.83 -16.28 18.46
C GLN A 85 -16.89 -15.89 17.42
N PRO A 86 -18.01 -16.64 17.33
CA PRO A 86 -19.16 -16.30 16.47
C PRO A 86 -19.74 -14.91 16.79
#